data_AF-A0A7S1Y6M8-F1
#
_entry.id   AF-A0A7S1Y6M8-F1
#
_cell.length_a   1.000
_cell.length_b   1.000
_cell.length_c   1.000
_cell.angle_alpha   90.00
_cell.angle_beta   90.00
_cell.angle_gamma   90.00
#
_symmetry.space_group_name_H-M   'P 1'
#
loop_
_entity.id
_entity.type
_entity.pdbx_description
1 polymer ?
#
loop_
_entity_poly.entity_id
_entity_poly.type
_entity_poly.pdbx_seq_one_letter_code
_entity_poly.pdbx_strand_id
1 'polypeptide(L)'
;GDRGDNVGYPGKLESVASPGLCAGTSSGLLGNDANMNVQTCADSLWQEFVFIKEGDYFFIKNDNSDRCLRAQVSGNVVQSDCDLSNDMLWYTHGAPEAMEIINYEHIQCLKPAGTSSLSNLEIGICDGSSVDDWNVSAELPLGSLTDDILASPPGLLVTLSPSDSPTVAVTVAPSSTPSLTNSGTPSAS
;
A
#
# COMPACT_ATOMS: atom_id res chain seq x y z
N GLY A 1 -14.59 -24.41 20.34
CA GLY A 1 -14.31 -23.76 19.06
C GLY A 1 -13.54 -22.52 19.42
N ASP A 2 -12.25 -22.71 19.67
CA ASP A 2 -11.40 -21.68 20.23
C ASP A 2 -10.99 -20.75 19.08
N ARG A 3 -11.64 -19.59 19.02
CA ARG A 3 -11.02 -18.41 18.42
C ARG A 3 -9.81 -18.12 19.30
N GLY A 4 -8.62 -18.48 18.82
CA GLY A 4 -7.37 -18.03 19.44
C GLY A 4 -7.46 -16.53 19.62
N ASP A 5 -7.07 -16.06 20.81
CA ASP A 5 -7.18 -14.67 21.22
C ASP A 5 -6.66 -13.76 20.10
N ASN A 6 -7.51 -12.87 19.59
CA ASN A 6 -7.08 -11.80 18.71
C ASN A 6 -6.19 -10.87 19.54
N VAL A 7 -4.90 -11.19 19.61
CA VAL A 7 -3.92 -10.42 20.37
C VAL A 7 -3.81 -9.03 19.72
N GLY A 8 -4.25 -8.03 20.46
CA GLY A 8 -4.07 -6.63 20.12
C GLY A 8 -2.73 -6.12 20.64
N TYR A 9 -1.95 -5.48 19.79
CA TYR A 9 -0.67 -4.85 20.13
C TYR A 9 -0.88 -3.33 20.19
N PRO A 10 -0.96 -2.72 21.39
CA PRO A 10 -1.16 -1.28 21.51
C PRO A 10 0.10 -0.52 21.13
N GLY A 11 -0.05 0.62 20.45
CA GLY A 11 1.07 1.52 20.15
C GLY A 11 0.67 2.81 19.47
N LYS A 12 1.66 3.65 19.23
CA LYS A 12 1.57 4.90 18.48
C LYS A 12 2.35 4.79 17.18
N LEU A 13 1.96 5.61 16.22
CA LEU A 13 2.60 5.77 14.92
C LEU A 13 3.24 7.16 14.88
N GLU A 14 4.56 7.25 15.04
CA GLU A 14 5.31 8.51 14.91
C GLU A 14 6.03 8.55 13.56
N SER A 15 5.96 9.68 12.85
CA SER A 15 6.63 9.83 11.55
C SER A 15 8.15 9.89 11.73
N VAL A 16 8.88 9.10 10.95
CA VAL A 16 10.36 9.13 10.96
C VAL A 16 10.88 10.43 10.35
N ALA A 17 10.30 10.92 9.26
CA ALA A 17 10.71 12.18 8.62
C ALA A 17 10.36 13.44 9.43
N SER A 18 9.36 13.38 10.29
CA SER A 18 8.93 14.51 11.11
C SER A 18 8.79 14.07 12.58
N PRO A 19 9.91 13.86 13.29
CA PRO A 19 9.88 13.46 14.69
C PRO A 19 9.05 14.43 15.53
N GLY A 20 8.25 13.88 16.45
CA GLY A 20 7.27 14.60 17.23
C GLY A 20 5.91 14.78 16.53
N LEU A 21 5.71 14.26 15.32
CA LEU A 21 4.38 14.15 14.69
C LEU A 21 3.89 12.70 14.69
N CYS A 22 2.72 12.49 15.28
CA CYS A 22 2.07 11.20 15.43
C CYS A 22 0.77 11.14 14.61
N ALA A 23 0.46 9.97 14.05
CA ALA A 23 -0.85 9.72 13.48
C ALA A 23 -1.94 9.85 14.55
N GLY A 24 -3.10 10.33 14.15
CA GLY A 24 -4.27 10.39 15.00
C GLY A 24 -5.54 10.70 14.24
N THR A 25 -6.68 10.57 14.90
CA THR A 25 -7.96 11.02 14.34
C THR A 25 -8.04 12.54 14.45
N SER A 26 -8.60 13.18 13.42
CA SER A 26 -8.75 14.64 13.39
C SER A 26 -9.53 15.13 14.60
N SER A 27 -8.87 15.85 15.52
CA SER A 27 -9.45 16.40 16.76
C SER A 27 -10.22 15.38 17.62
N GLY A 28 -9.85 14.10 17.60
CA GLY A 28 -10.50 13.07 18.41
C GLY A 28 -11.94 12.72 17.98
N LEU A 29 -12.30 13.01 16.73
CA LEU A 29 -13.59 12.60 16.17
C LEU A 29 -13.74 11.07 16.26
N LEU A 30 -14.94 10.62 16.66
CA LEU A 30 -15.24 9.20 16.95
C LEU A 30 -16.06 8.52 15.86
N GLY A 31 -16.55 9.26 14.87
CA GLY A 31 -17.45 8.76 13.83
C GLY A 31 -16.72 8.13 12.64
N ASN A 32 -17.47 7.37 11.83
CA ASN A 32 -17.02 6.94 10.51
C ASN A 32 -16.65 8.14 9.63
N ASP A 33 -15.74 7.91 8.69
CA ASP A 33 -15.23 8.89 7.73
C ASP A 33 -14.50 10.08 8.38
N ALA A 34 -14.19 10.00 9.68
CA ALA A 34 -13.29 10.97 10.29
C ALA A 34 -11.89 10.77 9.70
N ASN A 35 -11.34 11.85 9.16
CA ASN A 35 -10.01 11.84 8.57
C ASN A 35 -8.94 11.52 9.60
N MET A 36 -7.99 10.70 9.19
CA MET A 36 -6.73 10.52 9.88
C MET A 36 -5.79 11.66 9.48
N ASN A 37 -4.99 12.13 10.42
CA ASN A 37 -4.00 13.17 10.19
C ASN A 37 -2.73 12.89 11.02
N VAL A 38 -1.66 13.59 10.70
CA VAL A 38 -0.50 13.71 11.59
C VAL A 38 -0.71 14.92 12.49
N GLN A 39 -0.40 14.81 13.77
CA GLN A 39 -0.46 15.92 14.73
C GLN A 39 0.72 15.86 15.69
N THR A 40 1.00 16.93 16.42
CA THR A 40 2.00 16.88 17.49
C THR A 40 1.71 15.70 18.42
N CYS A 41 2.70 14.86 18.67
CA CYS A 41 2.58 13.72 19.55
C CYS A 41 2.16 14.17 20.96
N ALA A 42 1.17 13.48 21.51
CA ALA A 42 0.58 13.69 22.81
C ALA A 42 0.19 12.34 23.42
N ASP A 43 0.01 12.32 24.74
CA ASP A 43 -0.57 11.18 25.44
C ASP A 43 -2.09 11.28 25.38
N SER A 44 -2.64 10.79 24.27
CA SER A 44 -4.06 10.88 23.96
C SER A 44 -4.54 9.66 23.21
N LEU A 45 -5.71 9.14 23.60
CA LEU A 45 -6.28 7.93 23.00
C LEU A 45 -6.55 8.09 21.49
N TRP A 46 -6.75 9.32 21.01
CA TRP A 46 -6.98 9.59 19.59
C TRP A 46 -5.70 9.50 18.73
N GLN A 47 -4.52 9.33 19.36
CA GLN A 47 -3.24 8.97 18.72
C GLN A 47 -2.76 7.57 19.09
N GLU A 48 -3.56 6.82 19.84
CA GLU A 48 -3.27 5.44 20.23
C GLU A 48 -4.01 4.48 19.31
N PHE A 49 -3.31 3.41 18.94
CA PHE A 49 -3.80 2.39 18.05
C PHE A 49 -3.58 1.01 18.65
N VAL A 50 -4.46 0.09 18.29
CA VAL A 50 -4.33 -1.33 18.57
C VAL A 50 -4.21 -2.04 17.24
N PHE A 51 -3.06 -2.66 17.01
CA PHE A 51 -2.83 -3.52 15.86
C PHE A 51 -3.39 -4.90 16.19
N ILE A 52 -4.43 -5.31 15.49
CA ILE A 52 -5.09 -6.59 15.71
C ILE A 52 -4.68 -7.51 14.56
N LYS A 53 -3.90 -8.55 14.89
CA LYS A 53 -3.38 -9.47 13.88
C LYS A 53 -4.45 -10.42 13.37
N GLU A 54 -4.56 -10.53 12.05
CA GLU A 54 -5.49 -11.38 11.33
C GLU A 54 -4.74 -12.08 10.20
N GLY A 55 -4.31 -13.32 10.43
CA GLY A 55 -3.37 -14.00 9.52
C GLY A 55 -2.05 -13.26 9.42
N ASP A 56 -1.70 -12.82 8.21
CA ASP A 56 -0.48 -12.05 7.90
C ASP A 56 -0.72 -10.53 7.85
N TYR A 57 -1.93 -10.09 8.21
CA TYR A 57 -2.38 -8.71 8.13
C TYR A 57 -2.69 -8.15 9.51
N PHE A 58 -2.91 -6.84 9.57
CA PHE A 58 -3.41 -6.15 10.73
C PHE A 58 -4.64 -5.32 10.38
N PHE A 59 -5.62 -5.34 11.28
CA PHE A 59 -6.45 -4.15 11.48
C PHE A 59 -5.68 -3.18 12.35
N ILE A 60 -5.63 -1.92 11.94
CA ILE A 60 -5.11 -0.85 12.79
C ILE A 60 -6.32 -0.10 13.33
N LYS A 61 -6.64 -0.33 14.60
CA LYS A 61 -7.82 0.23 15.25
C LYS A 61 -7.44 1.42 16.11
N ASN A 62 -8.11 2.55 15.99
CA ASN A 62 -7.91 3.66 16.91
C ASN A 62 -8.53 3.31 18.27
N ASP A 63 -7.76 3.50 19.35
CA ASP A 63 -8.18 3.07 20.69
C ASP A 63 -9.32 3.93 21.24
N ASN A 64 -9.38 5.21 20.88
CA ASN A 64 -10.44 6.13 21.32
C ASN A 64 -11.81 5.85 20.68
N SER A 65 -11.83 5.55 19.37
CA SER A 65 -13.07 5.41 18.61
C SER A 65 -13.53 3.96 18.45
N ASP A 66 -12.66 2.99 18.73
CA ASP A 66 -12.87 1.56 18.44
C ASP A 66 -13.10 1.29 16.94
N ARG A 67 -12.60 2.16 16.08
CA ARG A 67 -12.75 2.11 14.61
C ARG A 67 -11.44 1.81 13.91
N CYS A 68 -11.51 1.13 12.77
CA CYS A 68 -10.35 0.72 11.99
C CYS A 68 -9.96 1.77 10.96
N LEU A 69 -8.66 1.90 10.72
CA LEU A 69 -8.11 2.65 9.61
C LEU A 69 -8.56 2.02 8.31
N ARG A 70 -9.14 2.85 7.45
CA ARG A 70 -9.68 2.49 6.15
C ARG A 70 -9.06 3.38 5.09
N ALA A 71 -8.47 2.74 4.11
CA ALA A 71 -8.05 3.36 2.87
C ALA A 71 -9.25 3.80 2.03
N GLN A 72 -9.18 5.00 1.44
CA GLN A 72 -10.16 5.42 0.46
C GLN A 72 -9.57 5.43 -0.95
N VAL A 73 -10.40 5.13 -1.94
CA VAL A 73 -10.11 5.30 -3.37
C VAL A 73 -9.66 6.73 -3.71
N SER A 74 -10.05 7.73 -2.90
CA SER A 74 -9.63 9.13 -3.04
C SER A 74 -8.14 9.37 -2.73
N GLY A 75 -7.45 8.37 -2.16
CA GLY A 75 -6.08 8.46 -1.65
C GLY A 75 -5.99 8.88 -0.18
N ASN A 76 -7.10 9.25 0.48
CA ASN A 76 -7.12 9.61 1.89
C ASN A 76 -7.29 8.39 2.79
N VAL A 77 -6.92 8.52 4.07
CA VAL A 77 -7.21 7.53 5.10
C VAL A 77 -8.18 8.08 6.12
N VAL A 78 -9.22 7.31 6.41
CA VAL A 78 -10.25 7.62 7.40
C VAL A 78 -10.39 6.50 8.42
N GLN A 79 -11.18 6.71 9.46
CA GLN A 79 -11.65 5.60 10.29
C GLN A 79 -13.05 5.13 9.88
N SER A 80 -13.31 3.84 10.03
CA SER A 80 -14.63 3.23 9.79
C SER A 80 -14.90 2.11 10.79
N ASP A 81 -16.16 1.66 10.92
CA ASP A 81 -16.48 0.40 11.60
C ASP A 81 -15.57 -0.70 11.06
N CYS A 82 -14.91 -1.44 11.96
CA CYS A 82 -14.03 -2.52 11.57
C CYS A 82 -14.85 -3.63 10.88
N ASP A 83 -14.61 -3.83 9.59
CA ASP A 83 -15.08 -4.97 8.84
C ASP A 83 -13.90 -5.64 8.12
N LEU A 84 -14.06 -6.91 7.70
CA LEU A 84 -12.97 -7.67 7.08
C LEU A 84 -12.71 -7.26 5.62
N SER A 85 -12.91 -5.99 5.29
CA SER A 85 -12.71 -5.44 3.97
C SER A 85 -11.23 -5.21 3.67
N ASN A 86 -10.88 -5.33 2.40
CA ASN A 86 -9.51 -5.26 1.91
C ASN A 86 -8.90 -3.86 2.12
N ASP A 87 -9.68 -2.79 2.06
CA ASP A 87 -9.26 -1.41 2.33
C ASP A 87 -8.97 -1.16 3.81
N MET A 88 -9.32 -2.07 4.72
CA MET A 88 -8.99 -1.99 6.16
C MET A 88 -7.86 -2.92 6.60
N LEU A 89 -7.33 -3.75 5.69
CA LEU A 89 -6.22 -4.64 5.96
C LEU A 89 -4.89 -3.97 5.63
N TRP A 90 -3.94 -4.08 6.55
CA TRP A 90 -2.62 -3.46 6.43
C TRP A 90 -1.53 -4.48 6.68
N TYR A 91 -0.50 -4.45 5.84
CA TYR A 91 0.76 -5.14 6.09
C TYR A 91 1.75 -4.19 6.76
N THR A 92 2.74 -4.77 7.43
CA THR A 92 3.87 -4.03 8.00
C THR A 92 5.18 -4.62 7.48
N HIS A 93 6.07 -3.78 6.95
CA HIS A 93 7.42 -4.15 6.48
C HIS A 93 8.47 -3.36 7.25
N GLY A 94 9.67 -3.92 7.42
CA GLY A 94 10.79 -3.22 8.05
C GLY A 94 10.90 -3.43 9.57
N ALA A 95 11.69 -2.57 10.22
CA ALA A 95 11.96 -2.62 11.65
C ALA A 95 10.99 -1.68 12.40
N PRO A 96 10.70 -1.92 13.70
CA PRO A 96 9.80 -1.04 14.47
C PRO A 96 10.15 0.44 14.44
N GLU A 97 11.43 0.79 14.34
CA GLU A 97 11.93 2.17 14.26
C GLU A 97 11.80 2.83 12.87
N ALA A 98 11.48 2.05 11.83
CA ALA A 98 11.33 2.48 10.44
C ALA A 98 10.47 1.46 9.69
N MET A 99 9.17 1.47 10.00
CA MET A 99 8.20 0.51 9.51
C MET A 99 7.35 1.13 8.39
N GLU A 100 7.34 0.48 7.23
CA GLU A 100 6.37 0.77 6.19
C GLU A 100 5.04 0.08 6.53
N ILE A 101 3.94 0.79 6.39
CA ILE A 101 2.58 0.27 6.63
C ILE A 101 1.85 0.30 5.29
N ILE A 102 1.58 -0.87 4.72
CA ILE A 102 1.14 -1.01 3.33
C ILE A 102 -0.32 -1.44 3.31
N ASN A 103 -1.18 -0.70 2.61
CA ASN A 103 -2.56 -1.11 2.45
C ASN A 103 -2.68 -2.33 1.54
N TYR A 104 -3.55 -3.26 1.91
CA TYR A 104 -3.78 -4.49 1.17
C TYR A 104 -4.48 -4.28 -0.18
N GLU A 105 -5.49 -3.42 -0.26
CA GLU A 105 -6.23 -3.20 -1.50
C GLU A 105 -5.44 -2.39 -2.51
N HIS A 106 -4.73 -1.35 -2.04
CA HIS A 106 -4.04 -0.41 -2.91
C HIS A 106 -2.57 -0.74 -3.16
N ILE A 107 -1.96 -1.60 -2.32
CA ILE A 107 -0.54 -1.99 -2.42
C ILE A 107 0.36 -0.74 -2.38
N GLN A 108 0.06 0.13 -1.41
CA GLN A 108 0.62 1.45 -1.28
C GLN A 108 0.78 1.82 0.20
N CYS A 109 1.76 2.65 0.51
CA CYS A 109 2.19 2.96 1.87
C CYS A 109 1.34 4.07 2.49
N LEU A 110 1.01 3.89 3.77
CA LEU A 110 0.43 4.91 4.63
C LEU A 110 1.47 5.99 4.89
N LYS A 111 1.13 7.25 4.62
CA LYS A 111 2.05 8.37 4.88
C LYS A 111 1.36 9.69 5.19
N PRO A 112 2.08 10.68 5.74
CA PRO A 112 1.58 12.04 5.85
C PRO A 112 1.38 12.67 4.46
N ALA A 113 0.28 13.40 4.28
CA ALA A 113 0.01 14.14 3.07
C ALA A 113 0.92 15.39 2.98
N GLY A 114 2.01 15.28 2.22
CA GLY A 114 2.99 16.35 2.05
C GLY A 114 3.79 16.69 3.32
N THR A 115 4.57 17.77 3.26
CA THR A 115 5.61 18.10 4.27
C THR A 115 5.19 19.13 5.33
N SER A 116 3.91 19.52 5.40
CA SER A 116 3.44 20.42 6.45
C SER A 116 3.11 19.69 7.74
N SER A 117 3.51 20.27 8.87
CA SER A 117 3.03 19.83 10.18
C SER A 117 1.51 20.02 10.24
N LEU A 118 0.79 18.95 10.58
CA LEU A 118 -0.68 18.88 10.68
C LEU A 118 -1.47 18.55 9.40
N SER A 119 -0.89 17.80 8.45
CA SER A 119 -1.60 17.27 7.27
C SER A 119 -2.43 16.01 7.53
N ASN A 120 -3.31 15.65 6.59
CA ASN A 120 -4.01 14.36 6.58
C ASN A 120 -3.03 13.18 6.42
N LEU A 121 -3.49 11.95 6.69
CA LEU A 121 -2.84 10.74 6.20
C LEU A 121 -3.40 10.36 4.83
N GLU A 122 -2.50 9.90 3.97
CA GLU A 122 -2.81 9.45 2.62
C GLU A 122 -2.13 8.11 2.31
N ILE A 123 -2.52 7.55 1.18
CA ILE A 123 -1.95 6.33 0.60
C ILE A 123 -1.08 6.76 -0.57
N GLY A 124 0.19 6.37 -0.53
CA GLY A 124 1.20 6.77 -1.50
C GLY A 124 2.05 5.63 -2.02
N ILE A 125 2.88 5.92 -3.02
CA ILE A 125 3.88 4.96 -3.50
C ILE A 125 4.85 4.64 -2.37
N CYS A 126 5.08 3.36 -2.09
CA CYS A 126 6.16 2.91 -1.23
C CYS A 126 7.51 3.12 -1.92
N ASP A 127 8.35 3.97 -1.36
CA ASP A 127 9.67 4.27 -1.91
C ASP A 127 10.81 4.11 -0.89
N GLY A 128 10.52 3.55 0.31
CA GLY A 128 11.47 3.38 1.40
C GLY A 128 12.05 4.71 1.90
N SER A 129 11.38 5.83 1.64
CA SER A 129 11.79 7.12 2.17
C SER A 129 11.23 7.34 3.58
N SER A 130 11.98 8.08 4.39
CA SER A 130 11.62 8.38 5.79
C SER A 130 10.24 9.04 5.97
N VAL A 131 9.63 9.59 4.90
CA VAL A 131 8.29 10.19 4.98
C VAL A 131 7.18 9.13 5.01
N ASP A 132 7.45 7.93 4.50
CA ASP A 132 6.52 6.82 4.44
C ASP A 132 6.71 5.86 5.64
N ASP A 133 7.88 5.96 6.31
CA ASP A 133 8.24 5.15 7.46
C ASP A 133 7.66 5.68 8.78
N TRP A 134 7.29 4.74 9.64
CA TRP A 134 6.77 4.98 10.97
C TRP A 134 7.64 4.34 12.04
N ASN A 135 7.93 5.10 13.10
CA ASN A 135 8.33 4.53 14.37
C ASN A 135 7.07 4.01 15.07
N VAL A 136 6.96 2.69 15.21
CA VAL A 136 5.81 1.98 15.75
C VAL A 136 6.15 1.50 17.15
N SER A 137 5.51 2.09 18.16
CA SER A 137 5.79 1.72 19.56
C SER A 137 5.18 0.38 19.98
N ALA A 138 4.34 -0.22 19.14
CA ALA A 138 3.74 -1.53 19.39
C ALA A 138 4.79 -2.64 19.21
N GLU A 139 4.83 -3.60 20.13
CA GLU A 139 5.64 -4.81 20.00
C GLU A 139 4.97 -5.79 19.03
N LEU A 140 4.99 -5.44 17.74
CA LEU A 140 4.37 -6.27 16.71
C LEU A 140 5.14 -7.59 16.55
N PRO A 141 4.43 -8.72 16.40
CA PRO A 141 5.09 -9.97 16.06
C PRO A 141 5.65 -9.80 14.65
N LEU A 142 6.98 -9.64 14.55
CA LEU A 142 7.67 -9.43 13.29
C LEU A 142 7.23 -10.51 12.29
N GLY A 143 6.35 -10.12 11.37
CA GLY A 143 6.01 -10.88 10.20
C GLY A 143 6.99 -10.49 9.13
N SER A 144 7.83 -11.43 8.70
CA SER A 144 8.63 -11.24 7.49
C SER A 144 7.65 -11.15 6.32
N LEU A 145 7.32 -9.95 5.86
CA LEU A 145 6.97 -9.78 4.46
C LEU A 145 8.19 -10.26 3.67
N THR A 146 8.14 -11.48 3.14
CA THR A 146 9.07 -11.89 2.10
C THR A 146 8.86 -10.94 0.92
N ASP A 147 9.96 -10.53 0.26
CA ASP A 147 9.95 -9.66 -0.93
C ASP A 147 8.91 -10.07 -1.99
N ASP A 148 8.45 -11.33 -1.96
CA ASP A 148 7.42 -11.90 -2.83
C ASP A 148 6.02 -11.22 -2.75
N ILE A 149 5.60 -10.64 -1.62
CA ILE A 149 4.26 -10.00 -1.53
C ILE A 149 4.23 -8.65 -2.25
N LEU A 150 5.35 -7.90 -2.24
CA LEU A 150 5.52 -6.69 -3.06
C LEU A 150 5.62 -7.04 -4.56
N ALA A 151 6.04 -8.26 -4.91
CA ALA A 151 6.13 -8.74 -6.29
C ALA A 151 4.84 -9.37 -6.83
N SER A 152 3.90 -9.79 -5.97
CA SER A 152 2.60 -10.34 -6.38
C SER A 152 1.52 -9.98 -5.39
N PRO A 153 0.78 -8.88 -5.61
CA PRO A 153 -0.34 -8.56 -4.78
C PRO A 153 -1.40 -9.67 -4.87
N PRO A 154 -2.09 -9.99 -3.77
CA PRO A 154 -3.10 -11.03 -3.73
C PRO A 154 -4.26 -10.67 -4.67
N GLY A 155 -4.26 -11.31 -5.83
CA GLY A 155 -5.14 -11.02 -6.96
C GLY A 155 -4.45 -11.21 -8.32
N LEU A 156 -3.12 -11.15 -8.38
CA LEU A 156 -2.36 -11.48 -9.58
C LEU A 156 -1.90 -12.94 -9.56
N LEU A 157 -2.83 -13.87 -9.78
CA LEU A 157 -2.45 -15.23 -10.21
C LEU A 157 -1.94 -15.15 -11.65
N VAL A 158 -0.70 -14.70 -11.84
CA VAL A 158 0.05 -15.07 -13.05
C VAL A 158 0.41 -16.53 -12.86
N THR A 159 -0.42 -17.41 -13.41
CA THR A 159 -0.06 -18.81 -13.60
C THR A 159 1.07 -18.86 -14.61
N LEU A 160 2.31 -18.67 -14.15
CA LEU A 160 3.49 -19.11 -14.88
C LEU A 160 3.44 -20.63 -14.91
N SER A 161 2.76 -21.17 -15.92
CA SER A 161 3.03 -22.54 -16.34
C SER A 161 4.53 -22.64 -16.63
N PRO A 162 5.26 -23.63 -16.10
CA PRO A 162 6.59 -23.93 -16.58
C PRO A 162 6.44 -24.51 -17.98
N SER A 163 6.37 -23.64 -18.99
CA SER A 163 6.41 -24.03 -20.38
C SER A 163 7.79 -23.73 -20.92
N ASP A 164 8.38 -24.77 -21.48
CA ASP A 164 9.74 -24.88 -22.02
C ASP A 164 10.29 -23.62 -22.72
N SER A 165 11.61 -23.48 -22.58
CA SER A 165 12.51 -22.53 -23.25
C SER A 165 11.98 -22.02 -24.61
N PRO A 166 11.91 -20.70 -24.83
CA PRO A 166 11.72 -20.20 -26.19
C PRO A 166 13.02 -20.37 -26.97
N THR A 167 13.08 -21.42 -27.79
CA THR A 167 14.00 -21.45 -28.93
C THR A 167 13.51 -20.41 -29.93
N VAL A 168 14.27 -19.33 -30.11
CA VAL A 168 13.98 -18.29 -31.11
C VAL A 168 14.16 -18.89 -32.50
N ALA A 169 13.06 -19.30 -33.13
CA ALA A 169 13.04 -19.63 -34.55
C ALA A 169 12.92 -18.33 -35.37
N VAL A 170 14.06 -17.83 -35.86
CA VAL A 170 14.11 -16.74 -36.84
C VAL A 170 13.52 -17.27 -38.15
N THR A 171 12.26 -16.92 -38.44
CA THR A 171 11.64 -17.19 -39.73
C THR A 171 11.84 -15.97 -40.61
N VAL A 172 12.81 -16.07 -41.54
CA VAL A 172 13.06 -15.04 -42.56
C VAL A 172 11.93 -15.12 -43.59
N ALA A 173 11.11 -14.07 -43.68
CA ALA A 173 10.14 -13.91 -44.75
C ALA A 173 10.88 -13.50 -46.06
N PRO A 174 10.61 -14.13 -47.21
CA PRO A 174 11.17 -13.71 -48.49
C PRO A 174 10.50 -12.41 -48.97
N SER A 175 11.31 -11.38 -49.22
CA SER A 175 10.86 -10.13 -49.85
C SER A 175 10.62 -10.33 -51.34
N SER A 176 9.38 -10.18 -51.80
CA SER A 176 9.05 -10.09 -53.22
C SER A 176 9.17 -8.65 -53.68
N THR A 177 10.28 -8.33 -54.34
CA THR A 177 10.46 -7.13 -55.17
C THR A 177 9.52 -7.16 -56.38
N PRO A 178 8.70 -6.11 -56.64
CA PRO A 178 8.09 -5.93 -57.95
C PRO A 178 9.04 -5.23 -58.91
N SER A 179 9.30 -5.89 -60.05
CA SER A 179 10.13 -5.43 -61.15
C SER A 179 9.48 -4.29 -61.94
N LEU A 180 10.27 -3.25 -62.22
CA LEU A 180 9.98 -2.20 -63.19
C LEU A 180 9.94 -2.78 -64.61
N THR A 181 8.80 -2.69 -65.30
CA THR A 181 8.73 -2.79 -66.76
C THR A 181 8.26 -1.46 -67.33
N ASN A 182 9.17 -0.80 -68.01
CA ASN A 182 8.99 0.45 -68.72
C ASN A 182 9.14 0.12 -70.22
N SER A 183 8.07 0.27 -71.01
CA SER A 183 8.14 0.14 -72.47
C SER A 183 6.90 0.71 -73.16
N GLY A 184 7.07 1.81 -73.90
CA GLY A 184 6.16 2.21 -74.98
C GLY A 184 5.93 3.72 -75.18
N THR A 185 6.77 4.37 -75.99
CA THR A 185 6.44 5.56 -76.82
C THR A 185 5.73 5.10 -78.13
N PRO A 186 5.17 5.94 -79.05
CA PRO A 186 5.27 7.40 -79.26
C PRO A 186 3.96 8.18 -79.65
N SER A 187 4.15 9.46 -80.01
CA SER A 187 3.29 10.59 -80.43
C SER A 187 2.03 10.43 -81.31
N ALA A 188 1.06 11.32 -81.05
CA ALA A 188 0.27 12.18 -81.96
C ALA A 188 -0.38 13.26 -81.04
N SER A 189 -0.42 14.58 -81.30
CA SER A 189 -0.70 15.38 -82.50
C SER A 189 0.03 16.72 -82.45
#